data_AF-A0A397SZA5-F1
#
_entry.id   AF-A0A397SZA5-F1
#
_cell.length_a   1.000
_cell.length_b   1.000
_cell.length_c   1.000
_cell.angle_alpha   90.00
_cell.angle_beta   90.00
_cell.angle_gamma   90.00
#
_symmetry.space_group_name_H-M   'P 1'
#
loop_
_entity.id
_entity.type
_entity.pdbx_description
1 polymer ?
#
loop_
_entity_poly.entity_id
_entity_poly.type
_entity_poly.pdbx_seq_one_letter_code
_entity_poly.pdbx_strand_id
1 'polypeptide(L)'
;MKSHLALKCSKVTYSVKLEYLHAISNKDIDQFTQQPLSNKSNNNDAINILKVDKALVRFFVCCEIPFSVVDSPFFQDFVKSLCFEYKLPKRTALSTTYLNAETANIALKIKEELH
;
A
#
# COMPACT_ATOMS: atom_id res chain seq x y z
N MET A 1 -11.15 -8.74 -7.57
CA MET A 1 -12.00 -9.68 -6.78
C MET A 1 -11.70 -9.63 -5.29
N LYS A 2 -10.47 -9.92 -4.83
CA LYS A 2 -10.11 -9.93 -3.40
C LYS A 2 -10.46 -8.65 -2.64
N SER A 3 -10.01 -7.49 -3.14
CA SER A 3 -10.32 -6.18 -2.56
C SER A 3 -11.81 -5.86 -2.51
N HIS A 4 -12.58 -6.32 -3.49
CA HIS A 4 -14.03 -6.18 -3.46
C HIS A 4 -14.64 -7.01 -2.33
N LEU A 5 -14.24 -8.27 -2.16
CA LEU A 5 -14.73 -9.14 -1.10
C LEU A 5 -14.37 -8.62 0.30
N ALA A 6 -13.14 -8.11 0.49
CA ALA A 6 -12.71 -7.59 1.79
C ALA A 6 -13.34 -6.24 2.17
N LEU A 7 -13.44 -5.30 1.21
CA LEU A 7 -13.68 -3.89 1.52
C LEU A 7 -15.01 -3.35 0.99
N LYS A 8 -15.60 -3.95 -0.05
CA LYS A 8 -16.72 -3.34 -0.81
C LYS A 8 -17.99 -4.18 -0.86
N CYS A 9 -17.90 -5.50 -0.68
CA CYS A 9 -19.04 -6.40 -0.79
C CYS A 9 -19.85 -6.43 0.51
N SER A 10 -21.12 -6.04 0.46
CA SER A 10 -22.05 -6.10 1.60
C SER A 10 -22.65 -7.49 1.82
N LYS A 11 -22.62 -8.37 0.81
CA LYS A 11 -23.21 -9.72 0.85
C LYS A 11 -22.24 -10.81 1.34
N VAL A 12 -20.99 -10.45 1.64
CA VAL A 12 -19.97 -11.40 2.07
C VAL A 12 -20.18 -11.76 3.55
N THR A 13 -19.96 -13.03 3.91
CA THR A 13 -19.99 -13.44 5.32
C THR A 13 -18.81 -12.86 6.09
N TYR A 14 -18.94 -12.74 7.41
CA TYR A 14 -17.90 -12.16 8.25
C TYR A 14 -16.57 -12.92 8.20
N SER A 15 -16.62 -14.25 8.27
CA SER A 15 -15.42 -15.11 8.21
C SER A 15 -14.65 -14.91 6.90
N VAL A 16 -15.36 -14.95 5.78
CA VAL A 16 -14.77 -14.70 4.46
C VAL A 16 -14.23 -13.27 4.38
N LYS A 17 -14.96 -12.26 4.87
CA LYS A 17 -14.44 -10.88 4.91
C LYS A 17 -13.12 -10.79 5.66
N LEU A 18 -13.00 -11.46 6.82
CA LEU A 18 -11.81 -11.44 7.65
C LEU A 18 -10.62 -12.15 6.98
N GLU A 19 -10.85 -13.32 6.38
CA GLU A 19 -9.83 -14.03 5.60
C GLU A 19 -9.28 -13.16 4.47
N TYR A 20 -10.15 -12.48 3.72
CA TYR A 20 -9.73 -11.63 2.63
C TYR A 20 -9.09 -10.32 3.10
N LEU A 21 -9.44 -9.78 4.27
CA LEU A 21 -8.73 -8.66 4.90
C LEU A 21 -7.28 -9.06 5.22
N HIS A 22 -7.05 -10.18 5.89
CA HIS A 22 -5.70 -10.69 6.14
C HIS A 22 -4.95 -11.00 4.84
N ALA A 23 -5.63 -11.56 3.85
CA ALA A 23 -5.04 -11.88 2.56
C ALA A 23 -4.68 -10.64 1.73
N ILE A 24 -5.16 -9.43 2.04
CA ILE A 24 -4.77 -8.18 1.38
C ILE A 24 -3.75 -7.41 2.24
N SER A 25 -3.88 -7.48 3.56
CA SER A 25 -2.89 -6.99 4.52
C SER A 25 -1.53 -7.69 4.34
N ASN A 26 -1.52 -9.01 4.13
CA ASN A 26 -0.30 -9.84 4.13
C ASN A 26 0.29 -10.12 2.73
N LYS A 27 -0.47 -9.92 1.63
CA LYS A 27 -0.09 -10.43 0.29
C LYS A 27 1.05 -9.70 -0.40
N ASP A 28 1.60 -8.74 0.28
CA ASP A 28 2.29 -7.67 -0.39
C ASP A 28 3.81 -7.86 -0.29
N ILE A 29 4.32 -8.57 0.72
CA ILE A 29 5.76 -8.90 0.86
C ILE A 29 6.34 -9.53 -0.43
N ASP A 30 5.54 -10.31 -1.16
CA ASP A 30 5.96 -11.02 -2.39
C ASP A 30 5.79 -10.22 -3.69
N GLN A 31 4.95 -9.16 -3.70
CA GLN A 31 4.83 -8.25 -4.86
C GLN A 31 5.74 -7.01 -4.71
N PHE A 32 6.12 -6.69 -3.47
CA PHE A 32 7.08 -5.63 -3.12
C PHE A 32 8.53 -5.95 -3.52
N THR A 33 8.84 -7.20 -3.81
CA THR A 33 10.19 -7.69 -4.11
C THR A 33 10.61 -7.61 -5.58
N GLN A 34 9.79 -7.09 -6.49
CA GLN A 34 10.19 -6.90 -7.90
C GLN A 34 10.97 -5.60 -8.18
N GLN A 35 11.48 -4.91 -7.16
CA GLN A 35 12.48 -3.87 -7.36
C GLN A 35 13.88 -4.48 -7.15
N PRO A 36 14.69 -4.65 -8.21
CA PRO A 36 16.09 -5.00 -8.02
C PRO A 36 16.79 -3.75 -7.48
N LEU A 37 16.95 -3.68 -6.16
CA LEU A 37 18.06 -2.94 -5.58
C LEU A 37 19.28 -3.85 -5.74
N SER A 38 20.23 -3.43 -6.57
CA SER A 38 21.46 -4.20 -6.74
C SER A 38 22.15 -4.29 -5.39
N ASN A 39 22.54 -5.51 -5.03
CA ASN A 39 23.39 -5.92 -3.91
C ASN A 39 22.66 -6.35 -2.63
N LYS A 40 22.31 -7.64 -2.63
CA LYS A 40 22.55 -8.63 -1.56
C LYS A 40 22.33 -8.15 -0.11
N SER A 41 21.21 -8.63 0.44
CA SER A 41 20.94 -8.85 1.87
C SER A 41 20.69 -7.61 2.70
N ASN A 42 19.40 -7.32 2.98
CA ASN A 42 18.84 -7.26 4.33
C ASN A 42 17.30 -7.13 4.25
N ASN A 43 16.57 -7.88 5.08
CA ASN A 43 15.11 -7.72 5.27
C ASN A 43 14.70 -6.26 5.61
N ASN A 44 15.65 -5.47 6.11
CA ASN A 44 15.44 -4.09 6.53
C ASN A 44 15.10 -3.14 5.36
N ASP A 45 15.61 -3.38 4.15
CA ASP A 45 15.41 -2.45 3.03
C ASP A 45 14.02 -2.59 2.39
N ALA A 46 13.52 -3.83 2.29
CA ALA A 46 12.13 -4.09 1.89
C ALA A 46 11.13 -3.52 2.93
N ILE A 47 11.45 -3.67 4.22
CA ILE A 47 10.68 -3.05 5.32
C ILE A 47 10.67 -1.52 5.20
N ASN A 48 11.75 -0.90 4.71
CA ASN A 48 11.82 0.55 4.51
C ASN A 48 10.97 1.03 3.33
N ILE A 49 11.00 0.35 2.18
CA ILE A 49 10.16 0.72 1.02
C ILE A 49 8.67 0.60 1.35
N LEU A 50 8.27 -0.47 2.03
CA LEU A 50 6.91 -0.67 2.53
C LEU A 50 6.41 0.48 3.40
N LYS A 51 7.28 0.99 4.28
CA LYS A 51 6.97 2.14 5.15
C LYS A 51 6.81 3.41 4.33
N VAL A 52 7.66 3.63 3.33
CA VAL A 52 7.59 4.79 2.44
C VAL A 52 6.28 4.79 1.65
N ASP A 53 5.91 3.66 1.05
CA ASP A 53 4.67 3.54 0.29
C ASP A 53 3.42 3.78 1.17
N LYS A 54 3.43 3.23 2.39
CA LYS A 54 2.37 3.48 3.37
C LYS A 54 2.29 4.96 3.77
N ALA A 55 3.43 5.61 4.01
CA ALA A 55 3.48 7.04 4.31
C ALA A 55 2.97 7.87 3.13
N LEU A 56 3.33 7.48 1.90
CA LEU A 56 2.87 8.12 0.67
C LEU A 56 1.35 8.03 0.53
N VAL A 57 0.75 6.85 0.69
CA VAL A 57 -0.72 6.68 0.67
C VAL A 57 -1.39 7.59 1.70
N ARG A 58 -0.88 7.58 2.95
CA ARG A 58 -1.44 8.40 4.02
C ARG A 58 -1.35 9.88 3.71
N PHE A 59 -0.24 10.35 3.16
CA PHE A 59 -0.08 11.74 2.74
C PHE A 59 -1.11 12.12 1.69
N PHE A 60 -1.29 11.29 0.65
CA PHE A 60 -2.27 11.58 -0.40
C PHE A 60 -3.70 11.58 0.11
N VAL A 61 -4.07 10.63 0.97
CA VAL A 61 -5.44 10.50 1.49
C VAL A 61 -5.74 11.57 2.53
N CYS A 62 -4.89 11.73 3.55
CA CYS A 62 -5.15 12.64 4.67
C CYS A 62 -5.01 14.11 4.28
N CYS A 63 -4.26 14.42 3.22
CA CYS A 63 -4.14 15.78 2.69
C CYS A 63 -5.00 16.00 1.42
N GLU A 64 -5.88 15.06 1.08
CA GLU A 64 -6.80 15.15 -0.07
C GLU A 64 -6.09 15.45 -1.41
N ILE A 65 -4.85 14.96 -1.56
CA ILE A 65 -4.05 15.18 -2.76
C ILE A 65 -4.56 14.25 -3.86
N PRO A 66 -4.90 14.77 -5.06
CA PRO A 66 -5.29 13.92 -6.18
C PRO A 66 -4.18 12.92 -6.54
N PHE A 67 -4.52 11.64 -6.70
CA PHE A 67 -3.52 10.62 -7.08
C PHE A 67 -2.84 10.89 -8.44
N SER A 68 -3.42 11.76 -9.29
CA SER A 68 -2.77 12.26 -10.51
C SER A 68 -1.45 12.98 -10.27
N VAL A 69 -1.22 13.50 -9.06
CA VAL A 69 0.05 14.16 -8.71
C VAL A 69 1.23 13.20 -8.80
N VAL A 70 1.04 11.90 -8.58
CA VAL A 70 2.13 10.90 -8.66
C VAL A 70 2.67 10.73 -10.10
N ASP A 71 1.84 11.04 -11.09
CA ASP A 71 2.19 10.98 -12.51
C ASP A 71 2.83 12.30 -12.99
N SER A 72 2.88 13.34 -12.14
CA SER A 72 3.50 14.63 -12.46
C SER A 72 5.02 14.53 -12.48
N PRO A 73 5.71 15.05 -13.52
CA PRO A 73 7.17 15.05 -13.57
C PRO A 73 7.78 15.82 -12.39
N PHE A 74 7.18 16.93 -11.96
CA PHE A 74 7.67 17.70 -10.82
C PHE A 74 7.64 16.91 -9.50
N PHE A 75 6.60 16.09 -9.31
CA PHE A 75 6.51 15.25 -8.12
C PHE A 75 7.48 14.08 -8.20
N GLN A 76 7.69 13.50 -9.39
CA GLN A 76 8.69 12.47 -9.61
C GLN A 76 10.11 12.99 -9.33
N ASP A 77 10.43 14.19 -9.82
CA ASP A 77 11.71 14.85 -9.57
C ASP A 77 11.92 15.17 -8.08
N PHE A 78 10.86 15.65 -7.41
CA PHE A 78 10.88 15.86 -5.97
C PHE A 78 11.21 14.57 -5.20
N VAL A 79 10.51 13.48 -5.51
CA VAL A 79 10.74 12.17 -4.88
C VAL A 79 12.14 11.65 -5.18
N LYS A 80 12.62 11.78 -6.42
CA LYS A 80 13.99 11.38 -6.82
C LYS A 80 15.07 12.21 -6.14
N SER A 81 14.79 13.47 -5.84
CA SER A 81 15.70 14.34 -5.09
C SER A 81 15.82 13.92 -3.61
N LEU A 82 14.78 13.31 -3.04
CA LEU A 82 14.79 12.76 -1.69
C LEU A 82 15.43 11.36 -1.63
N CYS A 83 15.08 10.50 -2.60
CA CYS A 83 15.62 9.15 -2.70
C CYS A 83 15.66 8.72 -4.17
N PHE A 84 16.85 8.75 -4.77
CA PHE A 84 17.04 8.43 -6.18
C PHE A 84 16.68 6.98 -6.52
N GLU A 85 16.94 6.05 -5.60
CA GLU A 85 16.72 4.61 -5.82
C GLU A 85 15.25 4.19 -5.69
N TYR A 86 14.45 4.97 -4.96
CA TYR A 86 13.03 4.66 -4.76
C TYR A 86 12.27 4.76 -6.09
N LYS A 87 11.54 3.68 -6.42
CA LYS A 87 10.68 3.64 -7.60
C LYS A 87 9.26 3.96 -7.17
N LEU A 88 8.86 5.19 -7.46
CA LEU A 88 7.54 5.70 -7.17
C LEU A 88 6.46 4.79 -7.79
N PRO A 89 5.45 4.34 -7.02
CA PRO A 89 4.37 3.55 -7.57
C PRO A 89 3.52 4.36 -8.55
N LYS A 90 3.00 3.67 -9.56
CA LYS A 90 2.05 4.26 -10.50
C LYS A 90 0.78 4.69 -9.77
N ARG A 91 0.09 5.71 -10.27
CA ARG A 91 -1.21 6.17 -9.77
C ARG A 91 -2.22 5.04 -9.55
N THR A 92 -2.33 4.11 -10.50
CA THR A 92 -3.27 2.99 -10.41
C THR A 92 -2.91 2.06 -9.27
N ALA A 93 -1.64 1.74 -9.08
CA ALA A 93 -1.19 0.96 -7.95
C ALA A 93 -1.49 1.68 -6.64
N LEU A 94 -1.12 2.96 -6.53
CA LEU A 94 -1.30 3.78 -5.33
C LEU A 94 -2.78 3.87 -4.91
N SER A 95 -3.66 4.19 -5.86
CA SER A 95 -5.12 4.33 -5.64
C SER A 95 -5.89 3.02 -5.49
N THR A 96 -5.26 1.87 -5.78
CA THR A 96 -5.92 0.56 -5.68
C THR A 96 -5.20 -0.36 -4.71
N THR A 97 -4.07 -0.95 -5.07
CA THR A 97 -3.34 -1.92 -4.26
C THR A 97 -2.99 -1.34 -2.90
N TYR A 98 -2.25 -0.23 -2.88
CA TYR A 98 -1.74 0.35 -1.64
C TYR A 98 -2.83 0.93 -0.74
N LEU A 99 -3.78 1.64 -1.34
CA LEU A 99 -4.93 2.16 -0.61
C LEU A 99 -5.77 1.03 0.01
N ASN A 100 -6.04 -0.05 -0.74
CA ASN A 100 -6.80 -1.18 -0.23
C ASN A 100 -6.04 -1.91 0.89
N ALA A 101 -4.72 -2.07 0.75
CA ALA A 101 -3.87 -2.67 1.77
C ALA A 101 -3.90 -1.85 3.07
N GLU A 102 -3.70 -0.53 2.98
CA GLU A 102 -3.75 0.32 4.16
C GLU A 102 -5.14 0.37 4.79
N THR A 103 -6.20 0.35 3.98
CA THR A 103 -7.58 0.25 4.47
C THR A 103 -7.81 -1.07 5.19
N ALA A 104 -7.31 -2.18 4.66
CA ALA A 104 -7.42 -3.49 5.29
C ALA A 104 -6.66 -3.54 6.63
N ASN A 105 -5.45 -2.97 6.68
CA ASN A 105 -4.64 -2.87 7.89
C ASN A 105 -5.36 -2.10 9.00
N ILE A 106 -5.94 -0.94 8.66
CA ILE A 106 -6.70 -0.12 9.62
C ILE A 106 -7.95 -0.88 10.08
N ALA A 107 -8.67 -1.53 9.17
CA ALA A 107 -9.85 -2.31 9.52
C ALA A 107 -9.54 -3.49 10.46
N LEU A 108 -8.39 -4.14 10.31
CA LEU A 108 -7.93 -5.19 11.22
C LEU A 108 -7.57 -4.61 12.60
N LYS A 109 -6.83 -3.49 12.66
CA LYS A 109 -6.49 -2.84 13.94
C LYS A 109 -7.70 -2.40 14.74
N ILE A 110 -8.68 -1.76 14.07
CA ILE A 110 -9.94 -1.38 14.72
C ILE A 110 -10.64 -2.60 15.32
N LYS A 111 -10.61 -3.75 14.63
CA LYS A 111 -11.18 -4.98 15.17
C LYS A 111 -10.41 -5.49 16.39
N GLU A 112 -9.08 -5.49 16.34
CA GLU A 112 -8.25 -5.89 17.49
C GLU A 112 -8.53 -5.03 18.73
N GLU A 113 -8.84 -3.75 18.55
CA GLU A 113 -9.19 -2.83 19.65
C GLU A 113 -10.65 -2.97 20.15
N LEU A 114 -11.54 -3.57 19.36
CA LEU A 114 -12.95 -3.79 19.70
C LEU A 114 -13.25 -5.16 20.31
N HIS A 115 -12.24 -6.02 20.42
CA HIS A 115 -12.28 -7.34 21.05
C HIS A 115 -11.66 -7.31 22.45
#